data_AF-W5JSD7-F1
#
_entry.id   AF-W5JSD7-F1
#
_cell.length_a   1.000
_cell.length_b   1.000
_cell.length_c   1.000
_cell.angle_alpha   90.00
_cell.angle_beta   90.00
_cell.angle_gamma   90.00
#
_symmetry.space_group_name_H-M   'P 1'
#
loop_
_entity.id
_entity.type
_entity.pdbx_description
1 polymer ?
#
loop_
_entity_poly.entity_id
_entity_poly.type
_entity_poly.pdbx_seq_one_letter_code
_entity_poly.pdbx_strand_id
1 'polypeptide(L)'
;MDSPEESAMPKIAQIDIFSLSSILLVAVMWGATNPFIKKGSIGYNDLQANSKLGQLWLEIRFLITRWQYILPLVINQLGSIVYVLTLQRTELSLTVPMANSLTFVFTAITARLLGERQSGWRVYCGMALVVLGTIICGLDKLL
;
A
#
# COMPACT_ATOMS: atom_id res chain seq x y z
N MET A 1 -49.88 -12.82 -7.37
CA MET A 1 -49.58 -12.01 -6.18
C MET A 1 -48.15 -12.34 -5.85
N ASP A 2 -47.29 -11.38 -6.15
CA ASP A 2 -45.85 -11.54 -6.33
C ASP A 2 -45.13 -12.09 -5.09
N SER A 3 -44.06 -12.81 -5.41
CA SER A 3 -42.93 -13.32 -4.64
C SER A 3 -42.78 -12.89 -3.18
N PRO A 4 -42.39 -13.81 -2.28
CA PRO A 4 -41.91 -13.41 -0.96
C PRO A 4 -40.62 -12.61 -1.13
N GLU A 5 -40.61 -11.40 -0.58
CA GLU A 5 -39.40 -10.65 -0.24
C GLU A 5 -38.62 -11.48 0.80
N GLU A 6 -37.91 -12.49 0.33
CA GLU A 6 -36.75 -13.03 1.01
C GLU A 6 -35.73 -11.89 1.02
N SER A 7 -35.82 -11.09 2.09
CA SER A 7 -34.81 -10.13 2.48
C SER A 7 -33.47 -10.84 2.55
N ALA A 8 -32.77 -10.86 1.41
CA ALA A 8 -31.38 -11.23 1.31
C ALA A 8 -30.60 -10.19 2.09
N MET A 9 -30.56 -10.37 3.42
CA MET A 9 -29.60 -9.74 4.30
C MET A 9 -28.25 -9.91 3.60
N PRO A 10 -27.52 -8.81 3.29
CA PRO A 10 -26.26 -8.93 2.61
C PRO A 10 -25.42 -9.90 3.45
N LYS A 11 -24.98 -11.01 2.85
CA LYS A 11 -24.00 -11.88 3.47
C LYS A 11 -22.85 -10.96 3.87
N ILE A 12 -22.77 -10.59 5.15
CA ILE A 12 -21.61 -9.96 5.74
C ILE A 12 -20.51 -10.97 5.43
N ALA A 13 -19.71 -10.63 4.42
CA ALA A 13 -18.83 -11.57 3.78
C ALA A 13 -17.87 -12.07 4.85
N GLN A 14 -17.96 -13.36 5.20
CA GLN A 14 -16.84 -14.01 5.86
C GLN A 14 -15.59 -13.65 5.07
N ILE A 15 -14.55 -13.21 5.77
CA ILE A 15 -13.28 -12.95 5.11
C ILE A 15 -12.79 -14.27 4.55
N ASP A 16 -12.76 -14.36 3.23
CA ASP A 16 -12.10 -15.47 2.55
C ASP A 16 -10.57 -15.31 2.68
N ILE A 17 -9.86 -16.43 2.75
CA ILE A 17 -8.39 -16.48 2.73
C ILE A 17 -7.87 -15.71 1.51
N PHE A 18 -8.61 -15.76 0.39
CA PHE A 18 -8.33 -14.98 -0.80
C PHE A 18 -8.29 -13.47 -0.55
N SER A 19 -9.26 -12.92 0.19
CA SER A 19 -9.29 -11.49 0.54
C SER A 19 -8.10 -11.09 1.43
N LEU A 20 -7.77 -11.88 2.45
CA LEU A 20 -6.59 -11.61 3.29
C LEU A 20 -5.30 -11.65 2.47
N SER A 21 -5.16 -12.64 1.59
CA SER A 21 -3.98 -12.76 0.72
C SER A 21 -3.88 -11.57 -0.24
N SER A 22 -5.01 -11.06 -0.73
CA SER A 22 -5.06 -9.88 -1.61
C SER A 22 -4.70 -8.60 -0.86
N ILE A 23 -5.19 -8.42 0.37
CA ILE A 23 -4.80 -7.28 1.23
C ILE A 23 -3.30 -7.32 1.54
N LEU A 24 -2.77 -8.49 1.86
CA LEU A 24 -1.35 -8.68 2.10
C LEU A 24 -0.53 -8.36 0.85
N LEU A 25 -0.97 -8.83 -0.32
CA LEU A 25 -0.32 -8.56 -1.60
C LEU A 25 -0.28 -7.06 -1.89
N VAL A 26 -1.40 -6.34 -1.74
CA VAL A 26 -1.46 -4.88 -1.90
C VAL A 26 -0.48 -4.20 -0.96
N ALA A 27 -0.47 -4.61 0.31
CA ALA A 27 0.41 -4.01 1.31
C ALA A 27 1.90 -4.22 1.00
N VAL A 28 2.26 -5.38 0.44
CA VAL A 28 3.62 -5.65 -0.05
C VAL A 28 3.92 -4.80 -1.28
N MET A 29 3.02 -4.74 -2.26
CA MET A 29 3.23 -3.99 -3.51
C MET A 29 3.42 -2.49 -3.23
N TRP A 30 2.64 -1.90 -2.34
CA TRP A 30 2.82 -0.51 -1.93
C TRP A 30 4.01 -0.34 -0.98
N GLY A 31 4.07 -1.16 0.07
CA GLY A 31 5.07 -1.00 1.12
C GLY A 31 6.49 -1.22 0.64
N ALA A 32 6.72 -2.23 -0.21
CA ALA A 32 8.04 -2.47 -0.77
C ALA A 32 8.44 -1.39 -1.79
N THR A 33 7.53 -0.94 -2.64
CA THR A 33 7.87 0.02 -3.70
C THR A 33 8.14 1.42 -3.17
N ASN A 34 7.48 1.84 -2.08
CA ASN A 34 7.63 3.19 -1.52
C ASN A 34 9.11 3.60 -1.25
N PRO A 35 9.94 2.81 -0.54
CA PRO A 35 11.36 3.12 -0.38
C PRO A 35 12.17 3.09 -1.68
N PHE A 36 11.83 2.21 -2.63
CA PHE A 36 12.49 2.21 -3.93
C PHE A 36 12.17 3.44 -4.76
N ILE A 37 10.90 3.90 -4.75
CA ILE A 37 10.47 5.15 -5.39
C ILE A 37 11.26 6.31 -4.79
N LYS A 38 11.31 6.42 -3.46
CA LYS A 38 12.10 7.43 -2.75
C LYS A 38 13.57 7.41 -3.16
N LYS A 39 14.20 6.23 -3.19
CA LYS A 39 15.60 6.07 -3.60
C LYS A 39 15.81 6.40 -5.08
N GLY A 40 14.87 6.02 -5.94
CA GLY A 40 14.85 6.33 -7.37
C GLY A 40 14.77 7.83 -7.62
N SER A 41 14.05 8.58 -6.78
CA SER A 41 13.94 10.03 -6.92
C SER A 41 15.19 10.82 -6.50
N ILE A 42 16.18 10.22 -5.85
CA ILE A 42 17.38 10.96 -5.37
C ILE A 42 18.10 11.65 -6.55
N GLY A 43 18.35 12.95 -6.40
CA GLY A 43 19.01 13.80 -7.40
C GLY A 43 18.07 14.60 -8.30
N TYR A 44 16.74 14.44 -8.17
CA TYR A 44 15.79 15.26 -8.94
C TYR A 44 15.83 16.75 -8.53
N ASN A 45 16.16 17.03 -7.27
CA ASN A 45 16.18 18.39 -6.70
C ASN A 45 17.44 19.18 -7.07
N ASP A 46 18.46 18.51 -7.61
CA ASP A 46 19.72 19.14 -8.09
C ASP A 46 19.56 19.72 -9.51
N LEU A 47 18.42 19.46 -10.14
CA LEU A 47 18.09 19.91 -11.49
C LEU A 47 17.69 21.39 -11.46
N GLN A 48 18.30 22.20 -12.32
CA GLN A 48 18.03 23.64 -12.41
C GLN A 48 17.66 24.00 -13.85
N ALA A 49 16.60 24.78 -14.01
CA ALA A 49 16.17 25.32 -15.29
C ALA A 49 15.79 26.80 -15.14
N ASN A 50 15.94 27.56 -16.22
CA ASN A 50 15.68 29.00 -16.22
C ASN A 50 14.18 29.37 -16.12
N SER A 51 13.28 28.39 -16.23
CA SER A 51 11.83 28.61 -16.17
C SER A 51 11.14 27.53 -15.35
N LYS A 52 10.01 27.87 -14.73
CA LYS A 52 9.22 26.93 -13.90
C LYS A 52 8.69 25.74 -14.70
N LEU A 53 8.21 25.98 -15.93
CA LEU A 53 7.78 24.91 -16.84
C LEU A 53 8.96 24.04 -17.29
N GLY A 54 10.12 24.66 -17.56
CA GLY A 54 11.34 23.93 -17.90
C GLY A 54 11.82 23.04 -16.75
N GLN A 55 11.73 23.53 -15.52
CA GLN A 55 12.10 22.77 -14.32
C GLN A 55 11.18 21.55 -14.14
N LEU A 56 9.87 21.74 -14.20
CA LEU A 56 8.91 20.63 -14.12
C LEU A 56 9.14 19.58 -15.22
N TRP A 57 9.36 20.03 -16.46
CA TRP A 57 9.60 19.10 -17.56
C TRP A 57 10.89 18.31 -17.37
N LEU A 58 11.94 18.95 -16.84
CA LEU A 58 13.24 18.34 -16.61
C LEU A 58 13.20 17.36 -15.43
N GLU A 59 12.48 17.67 -14.36
CA GLU A 59 12.21 16.77 -13.23
C GLU A 59 11.38 15.55 -13.67
N ILE A 60 10.29 15.76 -14.43
CA ILE A 60 9.48 14.67 -14.98
C ILE A 60 10.34 13.79 -15.88
N ARG A 61 11.10 14.39 -16.81
CA ARG A 61 12.00 13.67 -17.71
C ARG A 61 13.03 12.84 -16.92
N PHE A 62 13.61 13.39 -15.87
CA PHE A 62 14.55 12.69 -15.00
C PHE A 62 13.93 11.45 -14.36
N LEU A 63 12.74 11.60 -13.78
CA LEU A 63 12.03 10.51 -13.10
C LEU A 63 11.61 9.41 -14.09
N ILE A 64 11.04 9.77 -15.25
CA ILE A 64 10.57 8.77 -16.24
C ILE A 64 11.70 8.05 -16.96
N THR A 65 12.89 8.66 -17.06
CA THR A 65 14.05 8.01 -17.69
C THR A 65 14.73 7.04 -16.72
N ARG A 66 14.43 7.12 -15.42
CA ARG A 66 15.07 6.31 -14.39
C ARG A 66 14.29 5.03 -14.11
N TRP A 67 14.85 3.90 -14.51
CA TRP A 67 14.23 2.59 -14.29
C TRP A 67 14.02 2.27 -12.81
N GLN A 68 14.92 2.72 -11.92
CA GLN A 68 14.77 2.54 -10.46
C GLN A 68 13.58 3.30 -9.88
N TYR A 69 13.01 4.25 -10.61
CA TYR A 69 11.79 4.95 -10.23
C TYR A 69 10.56 4.34 -10.93
N ILE A 70 10.64 4.12 -12.24
CA ILE A 70 9.50 3.66 -13.04
C ILE A 70 9.09 2.23 -12.71
N LEU A 71 10.03 1.30 -12.53
CA LEU A 71 9.68 -0.09 -12.20
C LEU A 71 8.90 -0.18 -10.87
N PRO A 72 9.39 0.42 -9.76
CA PRO A 72 8.63 0.48 -8.52
C PRO A 72 7.29 1.19 -8.66
N LEU A 73 7.22 2.28 -9.43
CA LEU A 73 5.99 3.02 -9.66
C LEU A 73 4.94 2.16 -10.37
N VAL A 74 5.32 1.42 -11.42
CA VAL A 74 4.40 0.51 -12.13
C VAL A 74 3.87 -0.56 -11.19
N ILE A 75 4.73 -1.17 -10.38
CA ILE A 75 4.30 -2.16 -9.38
C ILE A 75 3.35 -1.53 -8.36
N ASN A 76 3.64 -0.30 -7.90
CA ASN A 76 2.75 0.42 -6.98
C ASN A 76 1.35 0.63 -7.57
N GLN A 77 1.28 1.02 -8.85
CA GLN A 77 0.00 1.21 -9.56
C GLN A 77 -0.75 -0.09 -9.81
N LEU A 78 -0.04 -1.20 -10.07
CA LEU A 78 -0.66 -2.53 -10.12
C LEU A 78 -1.28 -2.91 -8.77
N GLY A 79 -0.66 -2.51 -7.65
CA GLY A 79 -1.22 -2.68 -6.31
C GLY A 79 -2.58 -2.01 -6.16
N SER A 80 -2.78 -0.85 -6.77
CA SER A 80 -4.07 -0.15 -6.78
C SER A 80 -5.17 -0.93 -7.53
N ILE A 81 -4.82 -1.67 -8.59
CA ILE A 81 -5.77 -2.54 -9.29
C ILE A 81 -6.22 -3.68 -8.36
N VAL A 82 -5.26 -4.37 -7.74
CA VAL A 82 -5.56 -5.45 -6.77
C VAL A 82 -6.40 -4.93 -5.61
N TYR A 83 -6.09 -3.73 -5.12
CA TYR A 83 -6.82 -3.09 -4.03
C TYR A 83 -8.28 -2.82 -4.39
N VAL A 84 -8.55 -2.24 -5.56
CA VAL A 84 -9.92 -1.99 -6.03
C VAL A 84 -10.70 -3.30 -6.19
N LEU A 85 -10.07 -4.36 -6.72
CA LEU A 85 -10.70 -5.67 -6.81
C LEU A 85 -11.00 -6.27 -5.43
N THR A 86 -10.14 -6.03 -4.44
CA THR A 86 -10.34 -6.46 -3.05
C THR A 86 -11.51 -5.72 -2.40
N LEU A 87 -11.62 -4.41 -2.62
CA LEU A 87 -12.72 -3.58 -2.10
C LEU A 87 -14.10 -4.02 -2.59
N GLN A 88 -14.19 -4.64 -3.77
CA GLN A 88 -15.44 -5.20 -4.27
C GLN A 88 -15.88 -6.46 -3.50
N ARG A 89 -14.97 -7.09 -2.74
CA ARG A 89 -15.17 -8.37 -2.06
C ARG A 89 -15.17 -8.25 -0.55
N THR A 90 -14.73 -7.14 0.02
CA THR A 90 -14.50 -7.01 1.46
C THR A 90 -14.87 -5.60 1.94
N GLU A 91 -15.31 -5.50 3.20
CA GLU A 91 -15.73 -4.23 3.78
C GLU A 91 -14.60 -3.19 3.80
N LEU A 92 -14.95 -1.95 3.44
CA LEU A 92 -14.03 -0.81 3.43
C LEU A 92 -13.43 -0.54 4.82
N SER A 93 -14.25 -0.65 5.87
CA SER A 93 -13.89 -0.45 7.28
C SER A 93 -12.78 -1.37 7.76
N LEU A 94 -12.59 -2.52 7.11
CA LEU A 94 -11.55 -3.48 7.41
C LEU A 94 -10.39 -3.38 6.41
N THR A 95 -10.71 -3.33 5.12
CA THR A 95 -9.70 -3.36 4.05
C THR A 95 -8.79 -2.16 4.10
N VAL A 96 -9.35 -0.95 4.32
CA VAL A 96 -8.59 0.30 4.34
C VAL A 96 -7.61 0.32 5.52
N PRO A 97 -8.01 0.05 6.79
CA PRO A 97 -7.06 0.05 7.90
C PRO A 97 -6.00 -1.03 7.78
N MET A 98 -6.35 -2.26 7.36
CA MET A 98 -5.37 -3.35 7.25
C MET A 98 -4.35 -3.10 6.15
N ALA A 99 -4.78 -2.69 4.95
CA ALA A 99 -3.88 -2.42 3.83
C ALA A 99 -2.89 -1.29 4.17
N ASN A 100 -3.36 -0.18 4.74
CA ASN A 100 -2.51 0.95 5.11
C ASN A 100 -1.53 0.60 6.24
N SER A 101 -2.01 -0.11 7.26
CA SER A 101 -1.21 -0.56 8.40
C SER A 101 -0.07 -1.50 7.98
N LEU A 102 -0.39 -2.52 7.18
CA LEU A 102 0.61 -3.45 6.68
C LEU A 102 1.56 -2.77 5.68
N THR A 103 1.06 -1.85 4.85
CA THR A 103 1.89 -1.03 3.95
C THR A 103 2.95 -0.27 4.73
N PHE A 104 2.58 0.33 5.87
CA PHE A 104 3.53 1.00 6.75
C PHE A 104 4.61 0.03 7.28
N VAL A 105 4.21 -1.16 7.74
CA VAL A 105 5.14 -2.19 8.23
C VAL A 105 6.11 -2.61 7.12
N PHE A 106 5.61 -2.93 5.92
CA PHE A 106 6.45 -3.32 4.78
C PHE A 106 7.33 -2.17 4.29
N THR A 107 6.85 -0.93 4.34
CA THR A 107 7.67 0.27 4.05
C THR A 107 8.84 0.36 5.02
N ALA A 108 8.59 0.20 6.31
CA ALA A 108 9.64 0.25 7.31
C ALA A 108 10.66 -0.88 7.11
N ILE A 109 10.20 -2.13 6.93
CA ILE A 109 11.09 -3.27 6.66
C ILE A 109 11.94 -3.00 5.42
N THR A 110 11.32 -2.57 4.32
CA THR A 110 12.02 -2.36 3.05
C THR A 110 13.01 -1.20 3.14
N ALA A 111 12.64 -0.08 3.78
CA ALA A 111 13.55 1.03 4.02
C ALA A 111 14.79 0.59 4.81
N ARG A 112 14.60 -0.24 5.84
CA ARG A 112 15.70 -0.82 6.62
C ARG A 112 16.61 -1.70 5.75
N LEU A 113 16.03 -2.57 4.92
CA LEU A 113 16.78 -3.43 4.00
C LEU A 113 17.58 -2.62 2.96
N LEU A 114 17.06 -1.45 2.57
CA LEU A 114 17.76 -0.51 1.68
C LEU A 114 18.90 0.26 2.36
N GLY A 115 19.10 0.06 3.68
CA GLY A 115 20.14 0.72 4.46
C GLY A 115 19.71 2.06 5.07
N GLU A 116 18.42 2.42 5.01
CA GLU A 116 17.94 3.61 5.70
C GLU A 116 18.00 3.40 7.22
N ARG A 117 18.58 4.38 7.94
CA ARG A 117 18.64 4.33 9.40
C ARG A 117 17.24 4.52 9.98
N GLN A 118 16.71 3.46 10.57
CA GLN A 118 15.44 3.51 11.28
C GLN A 118 15.59 4.16 12.66
N SER A 119 14.60 4.96 13.04
CA SER A 119 14.58 5.70 14.30
C SER A 119 14.17 4.80 15.48
N GLY A 120 15.15 4.38 16.28
CA GLY A 120 14.98 3.89 17.66
C GLY A 120 14.05 2.68 17.91
N TRP A 121 13.99 2.24 19.17
CA TRP A 121 13.12 1.13 19.61
C TRP A 121 11.62 1.43 19.47
N ARG A 122 11.25 2.72 19.45
CA ARG A 122 9.87 3.19 19.37
C ARG A 122 9.18 2.80 18.06
N VAL A 123 9.89 2.84 16.93
CA VAL A 123 9.33 2.43 15.63
C VAL A 123 9.02 0.94 15.61
N TYR A 124 9.90 0.10 16.19
CA TYR A 124 9.65 -1.33 16.30
C TYR A 124 8.45 -1.64 17.21
N CYS A 125 8.32 -0.94 18.33
CA CYS A 125 7.15 -1.05 19.20
C CYS A 125 5.87 -0.67 18.46
N GLY A 126 5.89 0.44 17.73
CA GLY A 126 4.78 0.86 16.87
C GLY A 126 4.43 -0.19 15.80
N MET A 127 5.42 -0.74 15.09
CA MET A 127 5.20 -1.80 14.11
C MET A 127 4.57 -3.05 14.73
N ALA A 128 5.03 -3.47 15.91
CA ALA A 128 4.47 -4.62 16.62
C ALA A 128 3.00 -4.38 16.99
N LEU A 129 2.66 -3.19 17.50
CA LEU A 129 1.28 -2.80 17.81
C LEU A 129 0.39 -2.77 16.55
N VAL A 130 0.91 -2.27 15.43
CA VAL A 130 0.21 -2.26 14.15
C VAL A 130 -0.09 -3.68 13.67
N VAL A 131 0.91 -4.57 13.70
CA VAL A 131 0.72 -6.00 13.33
C VAL A 131 -0.31 -6.65 14.24
N LEU A 132 -0.20 -6.45 15.56
CA LEU A 132 -1.15 -7.00 16.52
C LEU A 132 -2.59 -6.50 16.26
N GLY A 133 -2.76 -5.20 16.04
CA GLY A 133 -4.04 -4.60 15.70
C GLY A 133 -4.64 -5.21 14.42
N THR A 134 -3.83 -5.38 13.37
CA THR A 134 -4.30 -6.00 12.12
C THR A 134 -4.72 -7.47 12.31
N ILE A 135 -4.01 -8.23 13.15
CA ILE A 135 -4.39 -9.61 13.47
C ILE A 135 -5.73 -9.63 14.22
N ILE A 136 -5.91 -8.75 15.21
CA ILE A 136 -7.17 -8.66 15.97
C ILE A 136 -8.34 -8.31 15.04
N CYS A 137 -8.19 -7.32 14.17
CA CYS A 137 -9.22 -6.97 13.18
C CYS A 137 -9.53 -8.12 12.22
N GLY A 138 -8.52 -8.91 11.83
CA GLY A 138 -8.73 -10.09 11.00
C GLY A 138 -9.47 -11.22 11.74
N LEU A 139 -9.18 -11.42 13.03
CA LEU A 139 -9.82 -12.46 13.85
C LEU A 139 -11.29 -12.20 14.13
N ASP A 140 -11.69 -10.95 14.40
CA ASP A 140 -13.10 -10.55 14.62
C ASP A 140 -14.02 -10.91 13.46
N LYS A 141 -13.45 -11.04 12.27
CA LYS A 141 -14.18 -11.33 11.04
C LYS A 141 -14.03 -12.79 10.58
N LEU A 142 -13.16 -13.56 11.24
CA LEU A 142 -12.94 -14.99 11.00
C LEU A 142 -13.75 -15.84 12.00
N LEU A 143 -13.92 -15.36 13.23
CA LEU A 143 -14.72 -15.95 14.31
C LEU A 143 -16.18 -15.49 14.24
#